data_AF-A0A8C6G9Y7-F1
#
_entry.id   AF-A0A8C6G9Y7-F1
#
_cell.length_a   1.000
_cell.length_b   1.000
_cell.length_c   1.000
_cell.angle_alpha   90.00
_cell.angle_beta   90.00
_cell.angle_gamma   90.00
#
_symmetry.space_group_name_H-M   'P 1'
#
loop_
_entity.id
_entity.type
_entity.pdbx_description
1 polymer ?
#
loop_
_entity_poly.entity_id
_entity_poly.type
_entity_poly.pdbx_seq_one_letter_code
_entity_poly.pdbx_strand_id
1 'polypeptide(L)'
;MVPGLQVLLFLTLHLLQNTESSMVHLNSNGYEGVVIAINPSVPEDERLIPSIKEMVTQASTYLFEATERRFYFRNVSILVPITWKSKTEYLTPKQESYDQADVIVADPHLQHGDDPYTLQYGQCGDRGQYIHFTPNFLLTDNLGIYGPRGRVFVHEWAHLRWGVFDEYNMDRPFYMSRKNTVEATRCSTDITGTSVVRECQGGSCVSRRCRRDAKTGMQEPKCTFIPNKSQTARGSIMFMQSLDSVVEFCTEKTHNVEAPNLQNKMCNLRSTWDVIKASADFQNASPMTGTEAPPLPTFSLLKSRQRVVCLVLDKSGSMRLVRHYIPITRLTLMNQAAELYLIQIIEKESLVGLVTFDSTATIQTNLIRIINDSSYLAISTKLPQYPNGGTSICNGLKKGFEAITSSDQSTSGSEIVLLTDGEDNRISSCFQEVKHSGAIIHTIALGPSAARELETLSDMTVGEQSLQCRSRGMDKQYSTCGQYRRKRHVLCYHLDSKKARNHSSRSKRKKLHHLRFPGR
;
A
#
# COMPACT_ATOMS: atom_id res chain seq x y z
N MET A 1 -47.19 -13.17 14.23
CA MET A 1 -46.23 -12.61 15.21
C MET A 1 -45.18 -13.69 15.42
N VAL A 2 -43.93 -13.58 15.02
CA VAL A 2 -42.99 -12.48 15.30
C VAL A 2 -41.99 -12.32 14.13
N PRO A 3 -42.14 -11.30 13.26
CA PRO A 3 -41.08 -10.85 12.38
C PRO A 3 -40.25 -9.82 13.17
N GLY A 4 -39.37 -10.30 14.07
CA GLY A 4 -38.64 -9.43 14.98
C GLY A 4 -37.19 -9.84 15.26
N LEU A 5 -36.81 -11.08 14.94
CA LEU A 5 -35.48 -11.60 15.33
C LEU A 5 -34.46 -11.63 14.17
N GLN A 6 -34.89 -11.55 12.91
CA GLN A 6 -33.98 -11.51 11.75
C GLN A 6 -33.47 -10.10 11.43
N VAL A 7 -34.14 -9.04 11.88
CA VAL A 7 -33.71 -7.66 11.62
C VAL A 7 -32.61 -7.21 12.60
N LEU A 8 -32.60 -7.75 13.82
CA LEU A 8 -31.58 -7.41 14.83
C LEU A 8 -30.21 -8.04 14.56
N LEU A 9 -30.14 -9.20 13.89
CA LEU A 9 -28.85 -9.81 13.53
C LEU A 9 -28.13 -9.10 12.38
N PHE A 10 -28.87 -8.39 11.52
CA PHE A 10 -28.29 -7.59 10.43
C PHE A 10 -27.76 -6.23 10.92
N LEU A 11 -28.39 -5.66 11.96
CA LEU A 11 -27.94 -4.40 12.57
C LEU A 11 -26.71 -4.57 13.47
N THR A 12 -26.52 -5.73 14.11
CA THR A 12 -25.28 -5.99 14.89
C THR A 12 -24.08 -6.36 14.02
N LEU A 13 -24.29 -6.80 12.76
CA LEU A 13 -23.19 -7.09 11.83
C LEU A 13 -22.61 -5.86 11.13
N HIS A 14 -23.27 -4.69 11.20
CA HIS A 14 -22.73 -3.44 10.66
C HIS A 14 -21.80 -2.72 11.64
N LEU A 15 -21.69 -3.22 12.88
CA LEU A 15 -20.85 -2.65 13.95
C LEU A 15 -19.48 -3.36 14.13
N LEU A 16 -19.16 -4.35 13.28
CA LEU A 16 -17.88 -5.09 13.29
C LEU A 16 -17.06 -4.89 12.00
N GLN A 17 -17.21 -3.73 11.36
CA GLN A 17 -16.37 -3.33 10.24
C GLN A 17 -15.29 -2.36 10.70
N ASN A 18 -14.22 -2.90 11.29
CA ASN A 18 -12.96 -2.18 11.36
C ASN A 18 -11.83 -3.16 11.67
N THR A 19 -11.35 -3.87 10.64
CA THR A 19 -10.01 -4.46 10.73
C THR A 19 -9.02 -3.33 10.54
N GLU A 20 -8.74 -2.57 11.60
CA GLU A 20 -7.73 -1.50 11.63
C GLU A 20 -6.34 -2.15 11.40
N SER A 21 -5.67 -1.85 10.29
CA SER A 21 -4.23 -2.19 10.12
C SER A 21 -3.32 -1.07 10.62
N SER A 22 -3.91 0.12 10.73
CA SER A 22 -3.28 1.35 11.16
C SER A 22 -3.67 1.55 12.62
N MET A 23 -2.75 2.03 13.44
CA MET A 23 -3.04 2.40 14.83
C MET A 23 -3.71 3.78 14.91
N VAL A 24 -3.94 4.42 13.76
CA VAL A 24 -4.50 5.76 13.67
C VAL A 24 -5.96 5.75 14.04
N HIS A 25 -6.26 6.41 15.14
CA HIS A 25 -7.60 6.69 15.57
C HIS A 25 -7.76 8.20 15.81
N LEU A 26 -9.00 8.65 15.69
CA LEU A 26 -9.35 10.04 15.89
C LEU A 26 -9.83 10.23 17.33
N ASN A 27 -9.16 11.07 18.10
CA ASN A 27 -9.55 11.41 19.46
C ASN A 27 -9.76 12.92 19.56
N SER A 28 -11.00 13.35 19.81
CA SER A 28 -11.33 14.77 19.95
C SER A 28 -10.69 15.61 18.84
N ASN A 29 -10.97 15.28 17.57
CA ASN A 29 -10.49 15.96 16.37
C ASN A 29 -9.00 15.78 16.00
N GLY A 30 -8.19 15.23 16.90
CA GLY A 30 -6.77 14.96 16.65
C GLY A 30 -6.52 13.51 16.24
N TYR A 31 -5.79 13.29 15.15
CA TYR A 31 -5.26 11.97 14.81
C TYR A 31 -4.13 11.59 15.77
N GLU A 32 -4.28 10.44 16.41
CA GLU A 32 -3.31 9.82 17.30
C GLU A 32 -2.90 8.45 16.76
N GLY A 33 -1.65 8.04 17.04
CA GLY A 33 -1.15 6.73 16.61
C GLY A 33 -0.61 6.70 15.18
N VAL A 34 -0.32 7.86 14.59
CA VAL A 34 0.32 7.94 13.26
C VAL A 34 1.77 7.48 13.35
N VAL A 35 2.16 6.53 12.52
CA VAL A 35 3.53 6.00 12.47
C VAL A 35 4.19 6.36 11.15
N ILE A 36 5.31 7.07 11.22
CA ILE A 36 6.20 7.36 10.10
C ILE A 36 7.49 6.55 10.28
N ALA A 37 7.79 5.61 9.40
CA ALA A 37 8.96 4.76 9.51
C ALA A 37 10.01 5.06 8.44
N ILE A 38 11.27 5.22 8.85
CA ILE A 38 12.40 5.40 7.93
C ILE A 38 13.02 4.03 7.66
N ASN A 39 13.18 3.67 6.38
CA ASN A 39 13.70 2.36 6.00
C ASN A 39 15.18 2.22 6.39
N PRO A 40 15.63 1.04 6.88
CA PRO A 40 17.04 0.80 7.18
C PRO A 40 18.04 1.01 6.04
N SER A 41 17.59 0.97 4.77
CA SER A 41 18.44 1.30 3.62
C SER A 41 18.77 2.79 3.51
N VAL A 42 17.95 3.67 4.10
CA VAL A 42 18.12 5.12 4.05
C VAL A 42 19.31 5.55 4.92
N PRO A 43 20.34 6.23 4.36
CA PRO A 43 21.46 6.73 5.13
C PRO A 43 21.05 7.75 6.20
N GLU A 44 21.79 7.79 7.30
CA GLU A 44 21.57 8.77 8.36
C GLU A 44 21.88 10.19 7.88
N ASP A 45 20.86 11.05 7.89
CA ASP A 45 20.97 12.50 7.63
C ASP A 45 20.24 13.25 8.76
N GLU A 46 20.95 14.13 9.45
CA GLU A 46 20.43 14.89 10.60
C GLU A 46 19.26 15.81 10.23
N ARG A 47 19.10 16.16 8.94
CA ARG A 47 18.03 17.03 8.44
C ARG A 47 16.70 16.29 8.21
N LEU A 48 16.73 14.95 8.10
CA LEU A 48 15.56 14.18 7.69
C LEU A 48 14.44 14.21 8.74
N ILE A 49 14.77 13.94 10.01
CA ILE A 49 13.79 13.97 11.12
C ILE A 49 13.18 15.39 11.27
N PRO A 50 13.97 16.48 11.29
CA PRO A 50 13.43 17.85 11.27
C PRO A 50 12.49 18.12 10.09
N SER A 51 12.86 17.71 8.87
CA SER A 51 12.02 17.89 7.68
C SER A 51 10.68 17.15 7.78
N ILE A 52 10.68 15.91 8.29
CA ILE A 52 9.45 15.15 8.56
C ILE A 52 8.57 15.89 9.56
N LYS A 53 9.14 16.38 10.68
CA LYS A 53 8.40 17.13 11.70
C LYS A 53 7.80 18.41 11.14
N GLU A 54 8.55 19.15 10.34
CA GLU A 54 8.08 20.38 9.69
C GLU A 54 6.92 20.10 8.72
N MET A 55 7.08 19.09 7.84
CA MET A 55 6.05 18.68 6.89
C MET A 55 4.74 18.31 7.61
N VAL A 56 4.80 17.48 8.64
CA VAL A 56 3.61 17.05 9.41
C VAL A 56 2.98 18.24 10.15
N THR A 57 3.80 19.16 10.68
CA THR A 57 3.31 20.36 11.35
C THR A 57 2.54 21.26 10.38
N GLN A 58 3.10 21.52 9.20
CA GLN A 58 2.42 22.28 8.14
C GLN A 58 1.14 21.57 7.66
N ALA A 59 1.21 20.25 7.49
CA ALA A 59 0.07 19.43 7.10
C ALA A 59 -1.07 19.49 8.12
N SER A 60 -0.75 19.51 9.41
CA SER A 60 -1.73 19.59 10.50
C SER A 60 -2.61 20.84 10.38
N THR A 61 -1.98 22.01 10.19
CA THR A 61 -2.69 23.28 9.99
C THR A 61 -3.51 23.26 8.70
N TYR A 62 -2.92 22.80 7.60
CA TYR A 62 -3.59 22.80 6.30
C TYR A 62 -4.79 21.83 6.26
N LEU A 63 -4.64 20.64 6.84
CA LEU A 63 -5.72 19.66 6.96
C LEU A 63 -6.88 20.22 7.79
N PHE A 64 -6.56 20.92 8.88
CA PHE A 64 -7.54 21.52 9.76
C PHE A 64 -8.39 22.55 9.01
N GLU A 65 -7.76 23.45 8.26
CA GLU A 65 -8.47 24.42 7.43
C GLU A 65 -9.31 23.76 6.33
N ALA A 66 -8.71 22.80 5.61
CA ALA A 66 -9.35 22.10 4.50
C ALA A 66 -10.55 21.24 4.90
N THR A 67 -10.65 20.88 6.19
CA THR A 67 -11.69 20.00 6.72
C THR A 67 -12.72 20.75 7.56
N GLU A 68 -12.89 22.05 7.30
CA GLU A 68 -13.80 22.93 8.05
C GLU A 68 -13.47 22.93 9.56
N ARG A 69 -12.18 23.00 9.90
CA ARG A 69 -11.68 23.03 11.28
C ARG A 69 -11.98 21.75 12.07
N ARG A 70 -11.90 20.59 11.41
CA ARG A 70 -12.18 19.29 12.04
C ARG A 70 -10.95 18.48 12.36
N PHE A 71 -10.03 18.28 11.44
CA PHE A 71 -8.98 17.28 11.65
C PHE A 71 -7.59 17.88 11.70
N TYR A 72 -6.77 17.40 12.63
CA TYR A 72 -5.37 17.79 12.75
C TYR A 72 -4.54 16.61 13.26
N PHE A 73 -3.21 16.67 13.14
CA PHE A 73 -2.31 15.65 13.68
C PHE A 73 -1.92 15.99 15.11
N ARG A 74 -2.10 15.05 16.05
CA ARG A 74 -1.79 15.25 17.46
C ARG A 74 -0.58 14.46 17.92
N ASN A 75 -0.56 13.14 17.73
CA ASN A 75 0.53 12.28 18.19
C ASN A 75 1.12 11.51 17.01
N VAL A 76 2.39 11.74 16.72
CA VAL A 76 3.11 11.10 15.62
C VAL A 76 4.38 10.42 16.15
N SER A 77 4.50 9.12 15.87
CA SER A 77 5.68 8.33 16.18
C SER A 77 6.57 8.22 14.94
N ILE A 78 7.83 8.63 15.06
CA ILE A 78 8.84 8.47 14.00
C ILE A 78 9.72 7.28 14.37
N LEU A 79 9.65 6.22 13.58
CA LEU A 79 10.42 5.00 13.76
C LEU A 79 11.76 5.15 13.01
N VAL A 80 12.83 5.30 13.79
CA VAL A 80 14.22 5.46 13.36
C VAL A 80 14.85 4.08 13.15
N PRO A 81 15.43 3.78 11.98
CA PRO A 81 15.92 2.45 11.65
C PRO A 81 17.10 2.04 12.50
N ILE A 82 17.29 0.73 12.69
CA ILE A 82 18.38 0.18 13.50
C ILE A 82 19.77 0.56 12.97
N THR A 83 19.91 0.84 11.67
CA THR A 83 21.17 1.23 11.00
C THR A 83 21.72 2.58 11.44
N TRP A 84 20.87 3.48 11.94
CA TRP A 84 21.30 4.80 12.42
C TRP A 84 21.96 4.71 13.80
N LYS A 85 22.73 5.72 14.21
CA LYS A 85 23.28 5.77 15.57
C LYS A 85 22.15 5.91 16.59
N SER A 86 22.26 5.19 17.71
CA SER A 86 21.30 5.33 18.81
C SER A 86 21.53 6.65 19.55
N LYS A 87 20.46 7.34 19.94
CA LYS A 87 20.48 8.57 20.72
C LYS A 87 19.66 8.39 21.99
N THR A 88 19.99 9.14 23.04
CA THR A 88 19.31 9.06 24.35
C THR A 88 17.84 9.45 24.29
N GLU A 89 17.46 10.29 23.33
CA GLU A 89 16.07 10.70 23.07
C GLU A 89 15.22 9.62 22.40
N TYR A 90 15.83 8.53 21.89
CA TYR A 90 15.09 7.47 21.23
C TYR A 90 14.48 6.52 22.25
N LEU A 91 13.16 6.40 22.19
CA LEU A 91 12.39 5.48 23.02
C LEU A 91 12.32 4.10 22.36
N THR A 92 11.92 3.12 23.16
CA THR A 92 11.69 1.77 22.67
C THR A 92 10.27 1.65 22.10
N PRO A 93 10.09 1.16 20.86
CA PRO A 93 8.78 0.86 20.31
C PRO A 93 8.03 -0.15 21.18
N LYS A 94 6.72 0.07 21.34
CA LYS A 94 5.84 -0.87 22.06
C LYS A 94 5.07 -1.71 21.06
N GLN A 95 4.40 -1.04 20.12
CA GLN A 95 3.54 -1.66 19.10
C GLN A 95 3.95 -1.21 17.69
N GLU A 96 4.64 -0.07 17.57
CA GLU A 96 5.07 0.52 16.31
C GLU A 96 6.09 -0.37 15.60
N SER A 97 5.80 -0.67 14.33
CA SER A 97 6.65 -1.46 13.45
C SER A 97 6.67 -0.84 12.05
N TYR A 98 7.69 -1.17 11.26
CA TYR A 98 7.81 -0.67 9.89
C TYR A 98 6.66 -1.16 9.00
N ASP A 99 6.28 -2.43 9.14
CA ASP A 99 5.20 -3.07 8.37
C ASP A 99 3.79 -2.48 8.65
N GLN A 100 3.62 -1.79 9.78
CA GLN A 100 2.36 -1.15 10.17
C GLN A 100 2.40 0.38 10.03
N ALA A 101 3.47 0.91 9.45
CA ALA A 101 3.63 2.35 9.30
C ALA A 101 2.62 2.91 8.29
N ASP A 102 2.02 4.05 8.64
CA ASP A 102 1.11 4.79 7.76
C ASP A 102 1.89 5.53 6.67
N VAL A 103 3.14 5.89 6.97
CA VAL A 103 4.05 6.60 6.08
C VAL A 103 5.41 5.92 6.15
N ILE A 104 5.99 5.61 5.00
CA ILE A 104 7.36 5.11 4.89
C ILE A 104 8.25 6.12 4.17
N VAL A 105 9.47 6.26 4.67
CA VAL A 105 10.55 7.00 4.01
C VAL A 105 11.58 6.00 3.55
N ALA A 106 11.64 5.75 2.24
CA ALA A 106 12.44 4.69 1.65
C ALA A 106 13.09 5.14 0.33
N ASP A 107 13.90 4.26 -0.26
CA ASP A 107 14.52 4.50 -1.56
C ASP A 107 13.47 4.71 -2.68
N PRO A 108 13.84 5.39 -3.78
CA PRO A 108 12.95 5.62 -4.92
C PRO A 108 12.32 4.33 -5.45
N HIS A 109 11.00 4.34 -5.65
CA HIS A 109 10.30 3.19 -6.23
C HIS A 109 10.53 3.13 -7.75
N LEU A 110 10.70 1.95 -8.34
CA LEU A 110 11.00 1.78 -9.78
C LEU A 110 10.02 2.49 -10.72
N GLN A 111 8.73 2.57 -10.35
CA GLN A 111 7.70 3.21 -11.17
C GLN A 111 7.50 4.70 -10.87
N HIS A 112 7.76 5.12 -9.63
CA HIS A 112 7.42 6.47 -9.16
C HIS A 112 8.65 7.36 -8.95
N GLY A 113 9.86 6.79 -8.96
CA GLY A 113 11.09 7.52 -8.66
C GLY A 113 10.98 8.19 -7.28
N ASP A 114 11.23 9.50 -7.27
CA ASP A 114 11.16 10.36 -6.09
C ASP A 114 9.77 10.98 -5.85
N ASP A 115 8.79 10.65 -6.69
CA ASP A 115 7.46 11.24 -6.60
C ASP A 115 6.73 10.66 -5.38
N PRO A 116 6.13 11.51 -4.53
CA PRO A 116 5.31 11.07 -3.41
C PRO A 116 4.07 10.32 -3.93
N TYR A 117 3.69 9.22 -3.29
CA TYR A 117 2.48 8.49 -3.64
C TYR A 117 1.89 7.71 -2.46
N THR A 118 0.61 7.40 -2.55
CA THR A 118 -0.09 6.49 -1.64
C THR A 118 -0.36 5.17 -2.32
N LEU A 119 0.05 4.07 -1.70
CA LEU A 119 -0.30 2.75 -2.20
C LEU A 119 -1.74 2.40 -1.83
N GLN A 120 -2.65 2.42 -2.79
CA GLN A 120 -4.07 2.13 -2.56
C GLN A 120 -4.62 1.16 -3.63
N TYR A 121 -5.05 -0.02 -3.20
CA TYR A 121 -5.74 -1.02 -4.04
C TYR A 121 -7.24 -1.11 -3.76
N GLY A 122 -7.73 -0.34 -2.78
CA GLY A 122 -9.11 -0.35 -2.32
C GLY A 122 -10.10 0.26 -3.31
N GLN A 123 -11.38 0.05 -3.04
CA GLN A 123 -12.46 0.78 -3.72
C GLN A 123 -12.62 2.18 -3.10
N CYS A 124 -13.54 2.98 -3.65
CA CYS A 124 -13.86 4.27 -3.07
C CYS A 124 -14.26 4.15 -1.59
N GLY A 125 -13.62 4.96 -0.73
CA GLY A 125 -13.86 4.92 0.71
C GLY A 125 -13.01 3.89 1.48
N ASP A 126 -12.37 2.95 0.78
CA ASP A 126 -11.45 1.99 1.41
C ASP A 126 -10.10 2.67 1.67
N ARG A 127 -9.58 2.54 2.89
CA ARG A 127 -8.26 3.09 3.26
C ARG A 127 -7.13 2.56 2.35
N GLY A 128 -6.15 3.43 2.08
CA GLY A 128 -4.87 3.05 1.50
C GLY A 128 -4.04 2.16 2.43
N GLN A 129 -2.90 1.67 1.92
CA GLN A 129 -1.97 0.83 2.67
C GLN A 129 -0.93 1.68 3.41
N TYR A 130 -0.20 2.53 2.69
CA TYR A 130 0.78 3.46 3.23
C TYR A 130 1.07 4.59 2.24
N ILE A 131 1.61 5.70 2.75
CA ILE A 131 2.21 6.78 1.96
C ILE A 131 3.70 6.52 1.82
N HIS A 132 4.25 6.73 0.62
CA HIS A 132 5.67 6.57 0.34
C HIS A 132 6.31 7.91 0.03
N PHE A 133 7.34 8.27 0.79
CA PHE A 133 8.21 9.39 0.51
C PHE A 133 9.65 8.93 0.34
N THR A 134 10.45 9.74 -0.36
CA THR A 134 11.89 9.54 -0.47
C THR A 134 12.67 10.58 0.31
N PRO A 135 13.92 10.29 0.70
CA PRO A 135 14.82 11.29 1.25
C PRO A 135 14.99 12.50 0.33
N ASN A 136 15.05 12.30 -1.00
CA ASN A 136 15.16 13.41 -1.94
C ASN A 136 13.92 14.32 -1.89
N PHE A 137 12.70 13.76 -1.83
CA PHE A 137 11.48 14.56 -1.68
C PHE A 137 11.52 15.42 -0.40
N LEU A 138 12.03 14.86 0.70
CA LEU A 138 12.08 15.53 2.00
C LEU A 138 13.25 16.53 2.15
N LEU A 139 14.35 16.33 1.43
CA LEU A 139 15.60 17.08 1.65
C LEU A 139 15.95 18.06 0.52
N THR A 140 15.40 17.90 -0.68
CA THR A 140 15.68 18.78 -1.83
C THR A 140 14.63 19.88 -1.97
N ASP A 141 15.01 21.04 -2.53
CA ASP A 141 14.06 22.10 -2.86
C ASP A 141 13.26 21.71 -4.12
N ASN A 142 12.05 21.21 -3.87
CA ASN A 142 11.09 20.78 -4.87
C ASN A 142 9.80 21.61 -4.81
N LEU A 143 9.84 22.78 -4.16
CA LEU A 143 8.69 23.67 -3.99
C LEU A 143 8.08 24.08 -5.34
N GLY A 144 8.92 24.30 -6.36
CA GLY A 144 8.47 24.65 -7.71
C GLY A 144 7.73 23.53 -8.45
N ILE A 145 7.85 22.28 -8.00
CA ILE A 145 7.24 21.10 -8.62
C ILE A 145 5.98 20.70 -7.85
N TYR A 146 6.10 20.51 -6.54
CA TYR A 146 5.02 19.97 -5.69
C TYR A 146 4.29 21.00 -4.85
N GLY A 147 4.87 22.21 -4.68
CA GLY A 147 4.43 23.15 -3.66
C GLY A 147 4.87 22.73 -2.25
N PRO A 148 4.32 23.35 -1.20
CA PRO A 148 4.69 23.07 0.18
C PRO A 148 4.43 21.60 0.56
N ARG A 149 5.42 20.94 1.20
CA ARG A 149 5.35 19.50 1.53
C ARG A 149 4.16 19.16 2.42
N GLY A 150 3.76 20.05 3.34
CA GLY A 150 2.56 19.83 4.16
C GLY A 150 1.27 19.67 3.33
N ARG A 151 1.16 20.36 2.18
CA ARG A 151 -0.01 20.23 1.29
C ARG A 151 0.01 18.91 0.51
N VAL A 152 1.19 18.49 0.07
CA VAL A 152 1.40 17.16 -0.53
C VAL A 152 1.04 16.07 0.46
N PHE A 153 1.46 16.20 1.72
CA PHE A 153 1.11 15.25 2.76
C PHE A 153 -0.41 15.15 2.95
N VAL A 154 -1.15 16.26 2.92
CA VAL A 154 -2.63 16.23 3.03
C VAL A 154 -3.29 15.58 1.82
N HIS A 155 -2.76 15.80 0.62
CA HIS A 155 -3.21 15.13 -0.60
C HIS A 155 -3.05 13.60 -0.48
N GLU A 156 -1.85 13.13 -0.11
CA GLU A 156 -1.58 11.70 0.12
C GLU A 156 -2.36 11.12 1.32
N TRP A 157 -2.52 11.91 2.38
CA TRP A 157 -3.32 11.53 3.53
C TRP A 157 -4.78 11.29 3.17
N ALA A 158 -5.34 12.06 2.23
CA ALA A 158 -6.71 11.87 1.77
C ALA A 158 -6.87 10.53 1.04
N HIS A 159 -5.92 10.14 0.18
CA HIS A 159 -5.85 8.79 -0.40
C HIS A 159 -5.79 7.73 0.70
N LEU A 160 -4.84 7.88 1.63
CA LEU A 160 -4.61 6.89 2.68
C LEU A 160 -5.83 6.71 3.59
N ARG A 161 -6.38 7.82 4.13
CA ARG A 161 -7.36 7.76 5.21
C ARG A 161 -8.79 7.58 4.74
N TRP A 162 -9.15 8.19 3.60
CA TRP A 162 -10.53 8.23 3.12
C TRP A 162 -10.74 7.50 1.80
N GLY A 163 -9.69 6.97 1.18
CA GLY A 163 -9.81 6.20 -0.05
C GLY A 163 -10.38 7.01 -1.21
N VAL A 164 -10.08 8.30 -1.25
CA VAL A 164 -10.39 9.16 -2.41
C VAL A 164 -9.31 9.02 -3.48
N PHE A 165 -9.57 9.54 -4.68
CA PHE A 165 -8.66 9.44 -5.82
C PHE A 165 -8.40 10.80 -6.45
N ASP A 166 -7.41 10.83 -7.34
CA ASP A 166 -7.05 12.02 -8.09
C ASP A 166 -8.21 12.53 -8.95
N GLU A 167 -8.35 13.85 -8.94
CA GLU A 167 -9.33 14.58 -9.75
C GLU A 167 -8.72 15.16 -11.03
N TYR A 168 -7.45 14.86 -11.30
CA TYR A 168 -6.77 15.03 -12.59
C TYR A 168 -6.60 13.68 -13.33
N ASN A 169 -6.18 13.72 -14.59
CA ASN A 169 -5.86 12.52 -15.36
C ASN A 169 -4.80 12.82 -16.42
N MET A 170 -3.65 12.16 -16.33
CA MET A 170 -2.53 12.38 -17.27
C MET A 170 -2.73 11.69 -18.63
N ASP A 171 -3.49 10.60 -18.69
CA ASP A 171 -3.82 9.89 -19.93
C ASP A 171 -4.96 10.56 -20.70
N ARG A 172 -5.89 11.17 -19.97
CA ARG A 172 -7.02 11.94 -20.50
C ARG A 172 -7.05 13.34 -19.89
N PRO A 173 -6.09 14.23 -20.22
CA PRO A 173 -6.02 15.57 -19.66
C PRO A 173 -7.13 16.50 -20.16
N PHE A 174 -7.81 16.13 -21.25
CA PHE A 174 -8.93 16.88 -21.82
C PHE A 174 -10.08 15.97 -22.22
N TYR A 175 -11.29 16.51 -22.23
CA TYR A 175 -12.50 15.83 -22.67
C TYR A 175 -13.48 16.81 -23.35
N MET A 176 -14.40 16.30 -24.15
CA MET A 176 -15.49 17.08 -24.73
C MET A 176 -16.66 17.13 -23.74
N SER A 177 -17.02 18.32 -23.28
CA SER A 177 -18.18 18.52 -22.41
C SER A 177 -19.49 18.30 -23.16
N ARG A 178 -20.60 18.13 -22.43
CA ARG A 178 -21.95 18.09 -23.03
C ARG A 178 -22.33 19.38 -23.78
N LYS A 179 -21.64 20.49 -23.51
CA LYS A 179 -21.80 21.77 -24.22
C LYS A 179 -20.98 21.86 -25.51
N ASN A 180 -20.37 20.75 -25.95
CA ASN A 180 -19.44 20.72 -27.09
C ASN A 180 -18.24 21.67 -26.92
N THR A 181 -17.79 21.86 -25.67
CA THR A 181 -16.56 22.60 -25.36
C THR A 181 -15.49 21.62 -24.88
N VAL A 182 -14.26 21.80 -25.36
CA VAL A 182 -13.12 21.03 -24.87
C VAL A 182 -12.69 21.61 -23.53
N GLU A 183 -12.76 20.79 -22.49
CA GLU A 183 -12.42 21.13 -21.11
C GLU A 183 -11.21 20.33 -20.64
N ALA A 184 -10.45 20.90 -19.71
CA ALA A 184 -9.42 20.16 -18.99
C ALA A 184 -10.08 19.24 -17.95
N THR A 185 -9.51 18.05 -17.76
CA THR A 185 -9.94 17.12 -16.71
C THR A 185 -9.52 17.67 -15.35
N ARG A 186 -10.48 18.17 -14.60
CA ARG A 186 -10.32 18.78 -13.28
C ARG A 186 -11.65 18.75 -12.54
N CYS A 187 -11.60 18.81 -11.21
CA CYS A 187 -12.83 18.89 -10.43
C CYS A 187 -13.51 20.25 -10.56
N SER A 188 -12.87 21.34 -10.13
CA SER A 188 -13.43 22.68 -10.28
C SER A 188 -13.07 23.28 -11.64
N THR A 189 -14.09 23.66 -12.41
CA THR A 189 -13.92 24.45 -13.63
C THR A 189 -13.48 25.88 -13.37
N ASP A 190 -13.56 26.35 -12.13
CA ASP A 190 -13.12 27.69 -11.71
C ASP A 190 -11.60 27.83 -11.74
N ILE A 191 -10.88 26.71 -11.66
CA ILE A 191 -9.43 26.72 -11.83
C ILE A 191 -9.13 27.16 -13.26
N THR A 192 -8.47 28.30 -13.44
CA THR A 192 -8.07 28.79 -14.75
C THR A 192 -6.64 28.38 -15.08
N GLY A 193 -6.32 28.31 -16.37
CA GLY A 193 -5.00 27.88 -16.83
C GLY A 193 -4.88 27.89 -18.34
N THR A 194 -3.72 27.51 -18.83
CA THR A 194 -3.40 27.49 -20.25
C THR A 194 -3.05 26.08 -20.69
N SER A 195 -3.64 25.64 -21.81
CA SER A 195 -3.28 24.39 -22.46
C SER A 195 -2.02 24.59 -23.30
N VAL A 196 -0.94 23.88 -22.97
CA VAL A 196 0.35 24.00 -23.65
C VAL A 196 0.95 22.64 -24.04
N VAL A 197 1.79 22.66 -25.06
CA VAL A 197 2.70 21.57 -25.40
C VAL A 197 4.11 22.04 -25.06
N ARG A 198 4.86 21.23 -24.30
CA ARG A 198 6.27 21.46 -24.00
C ARG A 198 7.13 20.64 -24.97
N GLU A 199 7.86 21.32 -25.84
CA GLU A 199 8.75 20.71 -26.82
C GLU A 199 10.19 20.95 -26.38
N CYS A 200 10.92 19.86 -26.10
CA CYS A 200 12.30 19.91 -25.67
C CYS A 200 13.23 19.37 -26.76
N GLN A 201 14.21 20.17 -27.19
CA GLN A 201 15.27 19.79 -28.12
C GLN A 201 16.61 20.33 -27.63
N GLY A 202 17.65 19.48 -27.60
CA GLY A 202 19.01 19.88 -27.26
C GLY A 202 19.18 20.51 -25.87
N GLY A 203 18.39 20.10 -24.88
CA GLY A 203 18.44 20.63 -23.51
C GLY A 203 17.65 21.91 -23.26
N SER A 204 17.05 22.50 -24.31
CA SER A 204 16.11 23.63 -24.18
C SER A 204 14.67 23.16 -24.38
N CYS A 205 13.75 23.71 -23.58
CA CYS A 205 12.32 23.42 -23.70
C CYS A 205 11.55 24.70 -24.00
N VAL A 206 10.77 24.70 -25.07
CA VAL A 206 9.87 25.80 -25.42
C VAL A 206 8.43 25.33 -25.20
N SER A 207 7.62 26.17 -24.56
CA SER A 207 6.20 25.91 -24.37
C SER A 207 5.39 26.71 -25.38
N ARG A 208 4.49 26.06 -26.11
CA ARG A 208 3.56 26.71 -27.03
C ARG A 208 2.12 26.35 -26.69
N ARG A 209 1.16 27.20 -27.07
CA ARG A 209 -0.27 26.88 -26.90
C ARG A 209 -0.67 25.66 -27.72
N CYS A 210 -1.57 24.85 -27.18
CA CYS A 210 -2.12 23.72 -27.88
C CYS A 210 -3.00 24.16 -29.06
N ARG A 211 -2.93 23.37 -30.13
CA ARG A 211 -3.78 23.45 -31.31
C ARG A 211 -4.91 22.44 -31.16
N ARG A 212 -6.09 22.80 -31.65
CA ARG A 212 -7.18 21.84 -31.81
C ARG A 212 -6.94 21.00 -33.05
N ASP A 213 -7.14 19.70 -32.92
CA ASP A 213 -7.14 18.76 -34.02
C ASP A 213 -8.39 18.99 -34.88
N ALA A 214 -8.19 19.26 -36.17
CA ALA A 214 -9.27 19.63 -37.08
C ALA A 214 -10.28 18.49 -37.37
N LYS A 215 -9.91 17.23 -37.11
CA LYS A 215 -10.77 16.06 -37.35
C LYS A 215 -11.60 15.67 -36.13
N THR A 216 -11.01 15.76 -34.95
CA THR A 216 -11.62 15.33 -33.69
C THR A 216 -12.18 16.49 -32.87
N GLY A 217 -11.75 17.73 -33.14
CA GLY A 217 -12.07 18.91 -32.35
C GLY A 217 -11.36 18.97 -30.98
N MET A 218 -10.61 17.93 -30.62
CA MET A 218 -9.91 17.77 -29.34
C MET A 218 -8.56 18.50 -29.33
N GLN A 219 -7.92 18.60 -28.16
CA GLN A 219 -6.54 19.07 -28.09
C GLN A 219 -5.57 18.10 -28.78
N GLU A 220 -4.51 18.63 -29.39
CA GLU A 220 -3.46 17.82 -30.00
C GLU A 220 -2.77 16.88 -28.98
N PRO A 221 -2.13 15.79 -29.45
CA PRO A 221 -1.36 14.90 -28.59
C PRO A 221 -0.27 15.64 -27.80
N LYS A 222 0.01 15.18 -26.58
CA LYS A 222 0.98 15.79 -25.63
C LYS A 222 0.61 17.19 -25.12
N CYS A 223 -0.59 17.67 -25.42
CA CYS A 223 -1.14 18.85 -24.76
C CYS A 223 -1.38 18.56 -23.27
N THR A 224 -0.97 19.49 -22.41
CA THR A 224 -1.24 19.46 -20.97
C THR A 224 -1.89 20.75 -20.52
N PHE A 225 -2.68 20.70 -19.45
CA PHE A 225 -3.27 21.89 -18.84
C PHE A 225 -2.37 22.37 -17.70
N ILE A 226 -1.88 23.60 -17.79
CA ILE A 226 -1.08 24.24 -16.72
C ILE A 226 -1.95 25.31 -16.05
N PRO A 227 -2.34 25.12 -14.77
CA PRO A 227 -3.08 26.13 -14.03
C PRO A 227 -2.30 27.44 -13.87
N ASN A 228 -3.01 28.56 -13.80
CA ASN A 228 -2.42 29.85 -13.45
C ASN A 228 -1.99 29.83 -11.97
N LYS A 229 -0.76 30.23 -11.66
CA LYS A 229 -0.27 30.23 -10.28
C LYS A 229 -1.08 31.15 -9.36
N SER A 230 -1.40 32.36 -9.85
CA SER A 230 -2.26 33.31 -9.14
C SER A 230 -3.69 33.18 -9.64
N GLN A 231 -4.58 32.73 -8.77
CA GLN A 231 -6.02 32.61 -9.02
C GLN A 231 -6.79 32.49 -7.70
N THR A 232 -8.11 32.65 -7.74
CA THR A 232 -8.99 32.64 -6.56
C THR A 232 -9.72 31.32 -6.32
N ALA A 233 -9.60 30.36 -7.24
CA ALA A 233 -10.23 29.05 -7.11
C ALA A 233 -9.70 28.30 -5.89
N ARG A 234 -10.59 27.86 -5.00
CA ARG A 234 -10.22 27.26 -3.70
C ARG A 234 -10.18 25.74 -3.68
N GLY A 235 -10.82 25.09 -4.64
CA GLY A 235 -10.83 23.64 -4.79
C GLY A 235 -10.26 23.23 -6.15
N SER A 236 -9.59 22.09 -6.27
CA SER A 236 -9.53 20.99 -5.29
C SER A 236 -8.11 20.55 -4.94
N ILE A 237 -7.90 20.19 -3.66
CA ILE A 237 -6.67 19.56 -3.16
C ILE A 237 -6.31 18.29 -3.95
N MET A 238 -7.31 17.50 -4.36
CA MET A 238 -7.08 16.27 -5.15
C MET A 238 -6.85 16.54 -6.65
N PHE A 239 -6.85 17.80 -7.06
CA PHE A 239 -6.49 18.21 -8.42
C PHE A 239 -5.12 18.90 -8.48
N MET A 240 -4.88 19.90 -7.61
CA MET A 240 -3.64 20.69 -7.65
C MET A 240 -3.36 21.38 -6.30
N GLN A 241 -2.86 20.62 -5.33
CA GLN A 241 -2.48 21.09 -3.99
C GLN A 241 -1.35 22.13 -3.97
N SER A 242 -0.58 22.23 -5.07
CA SER A 242 0.56 23.17 -5.20
C SER A 242 0.15 24.64 -5.39
N LEU A 243 -1.13 24.92 -5.67
CA LEU A 243 -1.64 26.28 -5.85
C LEU A 243 -1.98 26.93 -4.50
N ASP A 244 -1.45 28.11 -4.22
CA ASP A 244 -1.62 28.80 -2.93
C ASP A 244 -3.09 28.99 -2.53
N SER A 245 -3.97 29.29 -3.50
CA SER A 245 -5.41 29.49 -3.28
C SER A 245 -6.20 28.21 -3.02
N VAL A 246 -5.67 27.04 -3.40
CA VAL A 246 -6.32 25.76 -3.16
C VAL A 246 -6.20 25.39 -1.69
N VAL A 247 -7.33 25.40 -1.00
CA VAL A 247 -7.45 25.13 0.45
C VAL A 247 -8.66 24.25 0.78
N GLU A 248 -9.40 23.77 -0.22
CA GLU A 248 -10.62 22.97 -0.04
C GLU A 248 -10.59 21.70 -0.89
N PHE A 249 -11.24 20.63 -0.39
CA PHE A 249 -11.61 19.49 -1.21
C PHE A 249 -12.76 19.82 -2.16
N CYS A 250 -12.92 19.04 -3.22
CA CYS A 250 -14.00 19.28 -4.16
C CYS A 250 -15.36 18.92 -3.56
N THR A 251 -16.27 19.89 -3.57
CA THR A 251 -17.63 19.77 -3.02
C THR A 251 -18.64 19.58 -4.13
N GLU A 252 -19.87 19.19 -3.80
CA GLU A 252 -20.98 19.10 -4.76
C GLU A 252 -21.12 20.37 -5.65
N LYS A 253 -20.86 21.56 -5.09
CA LYS A 253 -20.96 22.83 -5.81
C LYS A 253 -19.85 23.04 -6.85
N THR A 254 -18.65 22.54 -6.57
CA THR A 254 -17.47 22.69 -7.43
C THR A 254 -17.19 21.45 -8.25
N HIS A 255 -17.95 20.37 -8.06
CA HIS A 255 -17.67 19.07 -8.64
C HIS A 255 -18.12 18.96 -10.10
N ASN A 256 -17.16 18.58 -10.95
CA ASN A 256 -17.40 18.30 -12.36
C ASN A 256 -17.55 16.78 -12.59
N VAL A 257 -18.81 16.34 -12.64
CA VAL A 257 -19.17 14.93 -12.88
C VAL A 257 -18.82 14.43 -14.29
N GLU A 258 -18.56 15.33 -15.25
CA GLU A 258 -18.22 14.95 -16.63
C GLU A 258 -16.73 14.65 -16.79
N ALA A 259 -15.88 15.11 -15.88
CA ALA A 259 -14.44 14.95 -15.96
C ALA A 259 -14.04 13.46 -15.90
N PRO A 260 -13.24 12.94 -16.84
CA PRO A 260 -12.81 11.54 -16.85
C PRO A 260 -11.61 11.31 -15.90
N ASN A 261 -11.75 11.68 -14.63
CA ASN A 261 -10.75 11.43 -13.59
C ASN A 261 -11.01 10.12 -12.83
N LEU A 262 -10.04 9.71 -12.01
CA LEU A 262 -10.12 8.44 -11.29
C LEU A 262 -11.18 8.50 -10.19
N GLN A 263 -11.32 9.64 -9.50
CA GLN A 263 -12.37 9.86 -8.51
C GLN A 263 -13.76 9.55 -9.07
N ASN A 264 -14.15 10.17 -10.19
CA ASN A 264 -15.44 9.96 -10.82
C ASN A 264 -15.66 8.49 -11.20
N LYS A 265 -14.61 7.86 -11.74
CA LYS A 265 -14.65 6.46 -12.17
C LYS A 265 -14.84 5.49 -11.01
N MET A 266 -14.16 5.71 -9.88
CA MET A 266 -14.12 4.77 -8.76
C MET A 266 -15.20 5.05 -7.71
N CYS A 267 -15.63 6.31 -7.57
CA CYS A 267 -16.55 6.77 -6.53
C CYS A 267 -17.97 7.05 -7.02
N ASN A 268 -18.40 6.44 -8.14
CA ASN A 268 -19.74 6.63 -8.71
C ASN A 268 -20.08 8.12 -8.91
N LEU A 269 -19.15 8.89 -9.48
CA LEU A 269 -19.30 10.34 -9.74
C LEU A 269 -19.53 11.20 -8.50
N ARG A 270 -19.16 10.72 -7.30
CA ARG A 270 -19.19 11.52 -6.07
C ARG A 270 -17.95 12.39 -5.94
N SER A 271 -18.13 13.59 -5.41
CA SER A 271 -17.02 14.47 -5.08
C SER A 271 -16.15 13.88 -3.97
N THR A 272 -14.89 14.31 -3.91
CA THR A 272 -13.96 13.94 -2.83
C THR A 272 -14.54 14.30 -1.46
N TRP A 273 -15.12 15.50 -1.30
CA TRP A 273 -15.75 15.93 -0.05
C TRP A 273 -16.94 15.06 0.37
N ASP A 274 -17.74 14.57 -0.59
CA ASP A 274 -18.87 13.69 -0.26
C ASP A 274 -18.41 12.34 0.28
N VAL A 275 -17.28 11.81 -0.20
CA VAL A 275 -16.67 10.59 0.34
C VAL A 275 -16.14 10.85 1.75
N ILE A 276 -15.44 11.98 1.97
CA ILE A 276 -14.90 12.37 3.27
C ILE A 276 -16.03 12.54 4.30
N LYS A 277 -17.12 13.26 3.97
CA LYS A 277 -18.28 13.44 4.85
C LYS A 277 -18.94 12.12 5.25
N ALA A 278 -18.92 11.12 4.38
CA ALA A 278 -19.49 9.81 4.65
C ALA A 278 -18.57 8.92 5.52
N SER A 279 -17.33 9.31 5.77
CA SER A 279 -16.37 8.54 6.57
C SER A 279 -16.73 8.57 8.06
N ALA A 280 -16.31 7.52 8.78
CA ALA A 280 -16.47 7.45 10.24
C ALA A 280 -15.77 8.61 10.97
N ASP A 281 -14.62 9.08 10.45
CA ASP A 281 -13.89 10.21 11.03
C ASP A 281 -14.76 11.48 11.05
N PHE A 282 -15.46 11.76 9.95
CA PHE A 282 -16.31 12.94 9.84
C PHE A 282 -17.58 12.85 10.67
N GLN A 283 -18.21 11.68 10.70
CA GLN A 283 -19.42 11.47 11.50
C GLN A 283 -19.15 11.56 13.01
N ASN A 284 -17.93 11.23 13.44
CA ASN A 284 -17.55 11.21 14.86
C ASN A 284 -16.86 12.50 15.34
N ALA A 285 -16.65 13.50 14.47
CA ALA A 285 -15.96 14.73 14.83
C ALA A 285 -16.76 15.97 14.42
N SER A 286 -17.03 16.84 15.38
CA SER A 286 -17.64 18.15 15.14
C SER A 286 -16.57 19.22 14.89
N PRO A 287 -16.84 20.30 14.14
CA PRO A 287 -15.87 21.38 13.95
C PRO A 287 -15.45 21.98 15.29
N MET A 288 -14.16 22.32 15.42
CA MET A 288 -13.66 23.03 16.59
C MET A 288 -14.16 24.48 16.57
N THR A 289 -14.75 24.92 17.68
CA THR A 289 -15.22 26.29 17.89
C THR A 289 -14.07 27.28 18.05
N GLY A 290 -14.30 28.55 17.67
CA GLY A 290 -13.31 29.62 17.78
C GLY A 290 -12.48 29.82 16.51
N THR A 291 -11.51 30.72 16.57
CA THR A 291 -10.63 31.10 15.44
C THR A 291 -9.18 30.65 15.62
N GLU A 292 -8.87 29.95 16.71
CA GLU A 292 -7.51 29.52 17.06
C GLU A 292 -6.97 28.48 16.08
N ALA A 293 -5.64 28.42 15.95
CA ALA A 293 -4.95 27.37 15.19
C ALA A 293 -5.07 26.03 15.92
N PRO A 294 -4.97 24.88 15.21
CA PRO A 294 -4.96 23.59 15.87
C PRO A 294 -3.71 23.44 16.76
N PRO A 295 -3.77 22.64 17.83
CA PRO A 295 -2.60 22.30 18.61
C PRO A 295 -1.49 21.71 17.73
N LEU A 296 -0.24 22.08 18.03
CA LEU A 296 0.91 21.54 17.31
C LEU A 296 1.05 20.02 17.58
N PRO A 297 1.45 19.23 16.56
CA PRO A 297 1.69 17.81 16.74
C PRO A 297 2.86 17.56 17.71
N THR A 298 2.71 16.53 18.52
CA THR A 298 3.76 15.97 19.38
C THR A 298 4.44 14.82 18.67
N PHE A 299 5.76 14.70 18.84
CA PHE A 299 6.58 13.71 18.15
C PHE A 299 7.32 12.83 19.15
N SER A 300 7.20 11.52 18.97
CA SER A 300 8.02 10.52 19.68
C SER A 300 9.01 9.91 18.71
N LEU A 301 10.30 9.89 19.06
CA LEU A 301 11.33 9.22 18.27
C LEU A 301 11.53 7.82 18.84
N LEU A 302 11.28 6.79 18.04
CA LEU A 302 11.34 5.39 18.46
C LEU A 302 12.46 4.68 17.70
N LYS A 303 13.30 3.90 18.36
CA LYS A 303 14.35 3.13 17.69
C LYS A 303 13.82 1.75 17.28
N SER A 304 13.81 1.45 15.98
CA SER A 304 13.45 0.11 15.48
C SER A 304 14.26 -0.97 16.18
N ARG A 305 13.56 -2.03 16.58
CA ARG A 305 14.19 -3.26 17.06
C ARG A 305 14.63 -4.10 15.86
N GLN A 306 15.56 -5.02 16.09
CA GLN A 306 15.96 -5.97 15.08
C GLN A 306 14.79 -6.92 14.79
N ARG A 307 14.35 -6.97 13.53
CA ARG A 307 13.30 -7.86 13.09
C ARG A 307 13.82 -9.29 13.01
N VAL A 308 13.05 -10.26 13.50
CA VAL A 308 13.39 -11.68 13.49
C VAL A 308 12.29 -12.44 12.76
N VAL A 309 12.63 -13.09 11.65
CA VAL A 309 11.70 -13.79 10.79
C VAL A 309 12.19 -15.22 10.53
N CYS A 310 11.30 -16.20 10.58
CA CYS A 310 11.58 -17.56 10.11
C CYS A 310 10.63 -17.92 8.97
N LEU A 311 11.17 -18.20 7.79
CA LEU A 311 10.42 -18.77 6.68
C LEU A 311 10.19 -20.26 6.94
N VAL A 312 8.94 -20.70 6.97
CA VAL A 312 8.57 -22.11 7.16
C VAL A 312 7.85 -22.58 5.90
N LEU A 313 8.56 -23.37 5.09
CA LEU A 313 8.16 -23.70 3.72
C LEU A 313 7.72 -25.16 3.58
N ASP A 314 6.54 -25.36 3.02
CA ASP A 314 6.00 -26.67 2.72
C ASP A 314 6.64 -27.28 1.46
N LYS A 315 7.24 -28.45 1.61
CA LYS A 315 7.77 -29.26 0.50
C LYS A 315 7.10 -30.63 0.40
N SER A 316 5.90 -30.78 0.94
CA SER A 316 5.10 -32.00 0.87
C SER A 316 4.74 -32.39 -0.57
N GLY A 317 4.33 -33.63 -0.78
CA GLY A 317 3.98 -34.15 -2.11
C GLY A 317 2.84 -33.40 -2.83
N SER A 318 1.91 -32.80 -2.08
CA SER A 318 0.79 -32.01 -2.63
C SER A 318 1.26 -30.70 -3.28
N MET A 319 2.45 -30.22 -2.92
CA MET A 319 3.09 -29.06 -3.56
C MET A 319 3.52 -29.32 -5.01
N ARG A 320 3.51 -30.59 -5.46
CA ARG A 320 3.75 -30.97 -6.86
C ARG A 320 2.59 -30.62 -7.80
N LEU A 321 1.40 -30.37 -7.26
CA LEU A 321 0.20 -30.17 -8.06
C LEU A 321 0.35 -28.99 -9.03
N VAL A 322 0.00 -29.24 -10.28
CA VAL A 322 0.04 -28.29 -11.40
C VAL A 322 -1.39 -27.82 -11.69
N ARG A 323 -1.64 -26.51 -11.84
CA ARG A 323 -2.96 -26.03 -12.28
C ARG A 323 -3.15 -26.42 -13.75
N HIS A 324 -4.35 -26.92 -14.09
CA HIS A 324 -4.70 -27.55 -15.38
C HIS A 324 -4.47 -26.74 -16.68
N TYR A 325 -3.86 -25.55 -16.62
CA TYR A 325 -3.52 -24.71 -17.77
C TYR A 325 -2.16 -23.97 -17.67
N ILE A 326 -1.40 -24.14 -16.59
CA ILE A 326 -0.12 -23.47 -16.36
C ILE A 326 0.87 -24.51 -15.80
N PRO A 327 2.02 -24.76 -16.44
CA PRO A 327 2.99 -25.79 -16.02
C PRO A 327 3.84 -25.34 -14.82
N ILE A 328 3.24 -24.60 -13.88
CA ILE A 328 3.91 -24.08 -12.68
C ILE A 328 3.34 -24.84 -11.49
N THR A 329 4.22 -25.43 -10.68
CA THR A 329 3.84 -26.16 -9.47
C THR A 329 3.58 -25.19 -8.31
N ARG A 330 2.84 -25.63 -7.28
CA ARG A 330 2.70 -24.86 -6.04
C ARG A 330 4.06 -24.57 -5.39
N LEU A 331 4.98 -25.53 -5.44
CA LEU A 331 6.37 -25.36 -4.97
C LEU A 331 7.10 -24.23 -5.70
N THR A 332 6.96 -24.14 -7.03
CA THR A 332 7.59 -23.07 -7.82
C THR A 332 7.04 -21.71 -7.43
N LEU A 333 5.72 -21.58 -7.24
CA LEU A 333 5.08 -20.34 -6.78
C LEU A 333 5.54 -19.97 -5.37
N MET A 334 5.65 -20.95 -4.48
CA MET A 334 6.16 -20.77 -3.12
C MET A 334 7.58 -20.20 -3.13
N ASN A 335 8.49 -20.81 -3.91
CA ASN A 335 9.87 -20.37 -3.99
C ASN A 335 9.97 -18.96 -4.56
N GLN A 336 9.19 -18.64 -5.60
CA GLN A 336 9.11 -17.27 -6.13
C GLN A 336 8.63 -16.28 -5.07
N ALA A 337 7.57 -16.62 -4.32
CA ALA A 337 7.06 -15.77 -3.25
C ALA A 337 8.10 -15.57 -2.13
N ALA A 338 8.84 -16.63 -1.76
CA ALA A 338 9.90 -16.57 -0.76
C ALA A 338 11.07 -15.69 -1.24
N GLU A 339 11.53 -15.85 -2.48
CA GLU A 339 12.58 -15.01 -3.07
C GLU A 339 12.18 -13.53 -3.11
N LEU A 340 10.95 -13.26 -3.54
CA LEU A 340 10.44 -11.90 -3.61
C LEU A 340 10.26 -11.29 -2.22
N TYR A 341 9.80 -12.07 -1.25
CA TYR A 341 9.73 -11.63 0.14
C TYR A 341 11.12 -11.28 0.70
N LEU A 342 12.12 -12.13 0.45
CA LEU A 342 13.50 -11.88 0.87
C LEU A 342 14.07 -10.62 0.22
N ILE A 343 13.86 -10.42 -1.08
CA ILE A 343 14.49 -9.33 -1.84
C ILE A 343 13.77 -7.99 -1.66
N GLN A 344 12.44 -8.00 -1.58
CA GLN A 344 11.63 -6.78 -1.68
C GLN A 344 10.94 -6.38 -0.37
N ILE A 345 10.74 -7.32 0.55
CA ILE A 345 9.92 -7.08 1.75
C ILE A 345 10.78 -7.06 3.02
N ILE A 346 11.74 -7.98 3.14
CA ILE A 346 12.63 -8.01 4.30
C ILE A 346 13.55 -6.79 4.30
N GLU A 347 13.52 -6.05 5.39
CA GLU A 347 14.38 -4.89 5.58
C GLU A 347 15.82 -5.33 5.89
N LYS A 348 16.78 -4.50 5.48
CA LYS A 348 18.17 -4.67 5.88
C LYS A 348 18.29 -4.69 7.41
N GLU A 349 19.26 -5.47 7.89
CA GLU A 349 19.55 -5.77 9.30
C GLU A 349 18.60 -6.77 9.98
N SER A 350 17.53 -7.21 9.31
CA SER A 350 16.67 -8.30 9.79
C SER A 350 17.42 -9.62 9.91
N LEU A 351 17.00 -10.46 10.85
CA LEU A 351 17.48 -11.82 11.03
C LEU A 351 16.49 -12.79 10.40
N VAL A 352 16.93 -13.58 9.42
CA VAL A 352 16.06 -14.51 8.69
C VAL A 352 16.54 -15.95 8.79
N GLY A 353 15.67 -16.84 9.25
CA GLY A 353 15.86 -18.28 9.25
C GLY A 353 15.03 -18.97 8.17
N LEU A 354 15.42 -20.19 7.79
CA LEU A 354 14.68 -21.00 6.82
C LEU A 354 14.49 -22.41 7.35
N VAL A 355 13.23 -22.84 7.40
CA VAL A 355 12.80 -24.18 7.73
C VAL A 355 11.99 -24.73 6.57
N THR A 356 12.20 -26.00 6.25
CA THR A 356 11.37 -26.73 5.28
C THR A 356 10.75 -27.93 5.96
N PHE A 357 9.51 -28.26 5.59
CA PHE A 357 8.80 -29.38 6.18
C PHE A 357 8.00 -30.21 5.17
N ASP A 358 7.85 -31.49 5.50
CA ASP A 358 6.97 -32.47 4.86
C ASP A 358 6.32 -33.30 5.99
N SER A 359 6.55 -34.61 6.05
CA SER A 359 6.28 -35.43 7.23
C SER A 359 7.12 -35.01 8.45
N THR A 360 8.36 -34.57 8.21
CA THR A 360 9.27 -34.03 9.24
C THR A 360 9.70 -32.60 8.87
N ALA A 361 10.34 -31.90 9.81
CA ALA A 361 10.81 -30.54 9.57
C ALA A 361 12.32 -30.43 9.80
N THR A 362 12.96 -29.60 8.98
CA THR A 362 14.42 -29.42 8.95
C THR A 362 14.77 -27.94 8.87
N ILE A 363 15.69 -27.50 9.72
CA ILE A 363 16.28 -26.16 9.65
C ILE A 363 17.30 -26.19 8.51
N GLN A 364 17.03 -25.43 7.46
CA GLN A 364 17.93 -25.28 6.32
C GLN A 364 18.99 -24.22 6.60
N THR A 365 18.59 -23.14 7.28
CA THR A 365 19.50 -22.12 7.80
C THR A 365 19.01 -21.64 9.17
N ASN A 366 19.94 -21.48 10.12
CA ASN A 366 19.71 -20.67 11.31
C ASN A 366 19.50 -19.20 10.92
N LEU A 367 19.24 -18.32 11.88
CA LEU A 367 19.04 -16.90 11.60
C LEU A 367 20.30 -16.27 10.97
N ILE A 368 20.15 -15.77 9.74
CA ILE A 368 21.18 -15.03 9.02
C ILE A 368 20.79 -13.55 9.01
N ARG A 369 21.75 -12.68 9.32
CA ARG A 369 21.58 -11.23 9.21
C ARG A 369 21.61 -10.80 7.75
N ILE A 370 20.57 -10.10 7.35
CA ILE A 370 20.42 -9.56 6.00
C ILE A 370 21.19 -8.25 5.88
N ILE A 371 22.28 -8.24 5.12
CA ILE A 371 23.12 -7.04 4.94
C ILE A 371 23.26 -6.61 3.48
N ASN A 372 23.17 -7.58 2.55
CA ASN A 372 23.40 -7.38 1.11
C ASN A 372 22.87 -8.58 0.30
N ASP A 373 23.09 -8.55 -1.01
CA ASP A 373 22.68 -9.60 -1.94
C ASP A 373 23.27 -10.98 -1.64
N SER A 374 24.46 -11.07 -1.03
CA SER A 374 25.03 -12.37 -0.68
C SER A 374 24.32 -13.01 0.51
N SER A 375 23.79 -12.23 1.45
CA SER A 375 22.89 -12.74 2.50
C SER A 375 21.63 -13.37 1.90
N TYR A 376 21.01 -12.73 0.90
CA TYR A 376 19.82 -13.27 0.23
C TYR A 376 20.14 -14.56 -0.51
N LEU A 377 21.24 -14.58 -1.28
CA LEU A 377 21.68 -15.77 -2.02
C LEU A 377 21.97 -16.96 -1.09
N ALA A 378 22.50 -16.71 0.11
CA ALA A 378 22.75 -17.76 1.10
C ALA A 378 21.47 -18.49 1.53
N ILE A 379 20.33 -17.79 1.56
CA ILE A 379 19.01 -18.36 1.89
C ILE A 379 18.36 -18.95 0.63
N SER A 380 18.35 -18.22 -0.49
CA SER A 380 17.68 -18.64 -1.73
C SER A 380 18.24 -19.95 -2.30
N THR A 381 19.55 -20.19 -2.17
CA THR A 381 20.18 -21.46 -2.59
C THR A 381 19.73 -22.68 -1.79
N LYS A 382 19.07 -22.48 -0.65
CA LYS A 382 18.54 -23.53 0.24
C LYS A 382 17.02 -23.74 0.09
N LEU A 383 16.38 -23.04 -0.84
CA LEU A 383 14.96 -23.24 -1.13
C LEU A 383 14.68 -24.66 -1.64
N PRO A 384 13.53 -25.26 -1.27
CA PRO A 384 13.21 -26.64 -1.58
C PRO A 384 13.07 -26.86 -3.09
N GLN A 385 13.73 -27.89 -3.61
CA GLN A 385 13.77 -28.19 -5.05
C GLN A 385 12.74 -29.24 -5.48
N TYR A 386 12.39 -30.17 -4.59
CA TYR A 386 11.53 -31.30 -4.90
C TYR A 386 10.43 -31.47 -3.85
N PRO A 387 9.16 -31.58 -4.26
CA PRO A 387 8.06 -31.86 -3.35
C PRO A 387 7.96 -33.37 -3.11
N ASN A 388 8.02 -33.80 -1.84
CA ASN A 388 7.87 -35.21 -1.45
C ASN A 388 7.43 -35.34 0.02
N GLY A 389 6.91 -36.51 0.38
CA GLY A 389 6.48 -36.82 1.75
C GLY A 389 5.05 -36.37 2.04
N GLY A 390 4.62 -36.61 3.28
CA GLY A 390 3.35 -36.13 3.80
C GLY A 390 3.45 -34.67 4.24
N THR A 391 2.50 -34.24 5.07
CA THR A 391 2.41 -32.86 5.56
C THR A 391 2.28 -32.85 7.08
N SER A 392 3.08 -32.02 7.73
CA SER A 392 3.08 -31.76 9.17
C SER A 392 3.47 -30.32 9.46
N ILE A 393 2.48 -29.43 9.37
CA ILE A 393 2.65 -27.99 9.61
C ILE A 393 3.16 -27.73 11.02
N CYS A 394 2.65 -28.47 12.01
CA CYS A 394 3.08 -28.32 13.40
C CYS A 394 4.56 -28.65 13.61
N ASN A 395 5.11 -29.64 12.90
CA ASN A 395 6.56 -29.89 12.95
C ASN A 395 7.35 -28.73 12.35
N GLY A 396 6.85 -28.14 11.25
CA GLY A 396 7.41 -26.94 10.64
C GLY A 396 7.46 -25.77 11.62
N LEU A 397 6.35 -25.48 12.30
CA LEU A 397 6.26 -24.40 13.29
C LEU A 397 7.19 -24.62 14.48
N LYS A 398 7.20 -25.84 15.04
CA LYS A 398 8.13 -26.22 16.13
C LYS A 398 9.59 -25.98 15.75
N LYS A 399 9.98 -26.42 14.55
CA LYS A 399 11.34 -26.18 14.04
C LYS A 399 11.62 -24.72 13.73
N GLY A 400 10.61 -23.95 13.34
CA GLY A 400 10.71 -22.49 13.24
C GLY A 400 11.04 -21.83 14.57
N PHE A 401 10.33 -22.22 15.65
CA PHE A 401 10.63 -21.75 17.01
C PHE A 401 12.04 -22.17 17.47
N GLU A 402 12.46 -23.40 17.14
CA GLU A 402 13.80 -23.89 17.43
C GLU A 402 14.88 -23.08 16.67
N ALA A 403 14.67 -22.75 15.39
CA ALA A 403 15.60 -21.94 14.61
C ALA A 403 15.78 -20.53 15.19
N ILE A 404 14.71 -19.94 15.73
CA ILE A 404 14.73 -18.64 16.40
C ILE A 404 15.49 -18.74 17.74
N THR A 405 15.09 -19.68 18.60
CA THR A 405 15.66 -19.83 19.95
C THR A 405 17.12 -20.28 19.96
N SER A 406 17.52 -21.14 19.01
CA SER A 406 18.90 -21.58 18.82
C SER A 406 19.84 -20.45 18.36
N SER A 407 19.30 -19.31 17.95
CA SER A 407 20.05 -18.12 17.53
C SER A 407 20.00 -16.99 18.59
N ASP A 408 19.78 -17.35 19.85
CA ASP A 408 19.68 -16.42 21.01
C ASP A 408 18.59 -15.34 20.86
N GLN A 409 17.54 -15.63 20.08
CA GLN A 409 16.37 -14.76 19.93
C GLN A 409 15.17 -15.33 20.68
N SER A 410 14.30 -14.44 21.17
CA SER A 410 13.02 -14.81 21.74
C SER A 410 12.00 -15.07 20.64
N THR A 411 11.20 -16.14 20.76
CA THR A 411 10.05 -16.35 19.87
C THR A 411 8.98 -15.29 20.05
N SER A 412 8.90 -14.70 21.25
CA SER A 412 7.92 -13.65 21.55
C SER A 412 8.24 -12.39 20.75
N GLY A 413 7.33 -11.97 19.88
CA GLY A 413 7.52 -10.84 18.97
C GLY A 413 8.36 -11.15 17.72
N SER A 414 8.83 -12.40 17.55
CA SER A 414 9.38 -12.87 16.28
C SER A 414 8.26 -13.28 15.32
N GLU A 415 8.57 -13.32 14.04
CA GLU A 415 7.61 -13.63 12.98
C GLU A 415 7.91 -14.98 12.33
N ILE A 416 6.85 -15.72 12.01
CA ILE A 416 6.92 -16.89 11.15
C ILE A 416 6.10 -16.62 9.90
N VAL A 417 6.71 -16.79 8.73
CA VAL A 417 5.99 -16.77 7.45
C VAL A 417 5.83 -18.21 6.98
N LEU A 418 4.63 -18.75 7.14
CA LEU A 418 4.26 -20.10 6.77
C LEU A 418 3.67 -20.12 5.36
N LEU A 419 4.35 -20.79 4.42
CA LEU A 419 3.87 -21.00 3.05
C LEU A 419 3.53 -22.49 2.87
N THR A 420 2.26 -22.79 2.60
CA THR A 420 1.76 -24.16 2.50
C THR A 420 0.50 -24.20 1.62
N ASP A 421 0.16 -25.35 1.05
CA ASP A 421 -1.16 -25.54 0.47
C ASP A 421 -2.27 -25.82 1.49
N GLY A 422 -1.90 -26.00 2.76
CA GLY A 422 -2.81 -26.11 3.90
C GLY A 422 -3.53 -27.44 3.99
N GLU A 423 -3.12 -28.46 3.24
CA GLU A 423 -3.76 -29.79 3.24
C GLU A 423 -3.25 -30.66 4.41
N ASP A 424 -3.40 -30.17 5.64
CA ASP A 424 -3.05 -30.86 6.89
C ASP A 424 -4.23 -30.83 7.87
N ASN A 425 -4.69 -32.00 8.33
CA ASN A 425 -5.82 -32.14 9.25
C ASN A 425 -5.42 -32.13 10.74
N ARG A 426 -4.13 -31.96 11.06
CA ARG A 426 -3.60 -32.00 12.44
C ARG A 426 -3.08 -30.66 12.95
N ILE A 427 -3.35 -29.56 12.24
CA ILE A 427 -2.88 -28.21 12.59
C ILE A 427 -3.33 -27.80 14.00
N SER A 428 -4.53 -28.18 14.41
CA SER A 428 -5.06 -27.84 15.75
C SER A 428 -4.20 -28.35 16.91
N SER A 429 -3.37 -29.38 16.69
CA SER A 429 -2.56 -29.99 17.73
C SER A 429 -1.45 -29.08 18.28
N CYS A 430 -0.99 -28.08 17.51
CA CYS A 430 0.03 -27.14 17.95
C CYS A 430 -0.51 -25.74 18.33
N PHE A 431 -1.83 -25.54 18.39
CA PHE A 431 -2.41 -24.23 18.73
C PHE A 431 -1.96 -23.70 20.10
N GLN A 432 -1.87 -24.57 21.11
CA GLN A 432 -1.41 -24.14 22.43
C GLN A 432 0.05 -23.71 22.40
N GLU A 433 0.92 -24.49 21.77
CA GLU A 433 2.33 -24.16 21.65
C GLU A 433 2.56 -22.85 20.89
N VAL A 434 1.80 -22.62 19.82
CA VAL A 434 1.79 -21.36 19.07
C VAL A 434 1.40 -20.17 19.94
N LYS A 435 0.35 -20.31 20.78
CA LYS A 435 -0.04 -19.25 21.71
C LYS A 435 1.04 -18.97 22.76
N HIS A 436 1.68 -20.00 23.29
CA HIS A 436 2.71 -19.86 24.30
C HIS A 436 4.03 -19.31 23.75
N SER A 437 4.31 -19.50 22.45
CA SER A 437 5.55 -18.98 21.84
C SER A 437 5.57 -17.46 21.75
N GLY A 438 4.40 -16.81 21.67
CA GLY A 438 4.27 -15.36 21.46
C GLY A 438 4.73 -14.89 20.08
N ALA A 439 4.98 -15.83 19.15
CA ALA A 439 5.38 -15.52 17.78
C ALA A 439 4.16 -15.11 16.94
N ILE A 440 4.38 -14.22 15.98
CA ILE A 440 3.36 -13.77 15.04
C ILE A 440 3.40 -14.66 13.80
N ILE A 441 2.31 -15.35 13.47
CA ILE A 441 2.27 -16.29 12.35
C ILE A 441 1.51 -15.71 11.16
N HIS A 442 2.24 -15.52 10.07
CA HIS A 442 1.69 -15.10 8.78
C HIS A 442 1.52 -16.32 7.89
N THR A 443 0.29 -16.59 7.45
CA THR A 443 -0.02 -17.76 6.61
C THR A 443 -0.31 -17.37 5.17
N ILE A 444 0.33 -18.07 4.23
CA ILE A 444 0.09 -17.93 2.78
C ILE A 444 -0.35 -19.28 2.24
N ALA A 445 -1.64 -19.37 1.90
CA ALA A 445 -2.24 -20.57 1.34
C ALA A 445 -2.00 -20.66 -0.18
N LEU A 446 -1.39 -21.75 -0.63
CA LEU A 446 -1.02 -22.02 -2.03
C LEU A 446 -1.94 -23.03 -2.72
N GLY A 447 -3.20 -23.14 -2.26
CA GLY A 447 -4.18 -24.06 -2.80
C GLY A 447 -5.61 -23.65 -2.43
N PRO A 448 -6.62 -24.12 -3.19
CA PRO A 448 -8.03 -23.84 -2.88
C PRO A 448 -8.58 -24.67 -1.72
N SER A 449 -7.83 -25.68 -1.25
CA SER A 449 -8.28 -26.70 -0.29
C SER A 449 -7.62 -26.56 1.09
N ALA A 450 -7.12 -25.38 1.43
CA ALA A 450 -6.48 -25.16 2.72
C ALA A 450 -7.46 -25.39 3.88
N ALA A 451 -6.99 -26.07 4.93
CA ALA A 451 -7.73 -26.29 6.16
C ALA A 451 -8.09 -24.96 6.84
N ARG A 452 -9.26 -24.89 7.50
CA ARG A 452 -9.72 -23.66 8.19
C ARG A 452 -8.82 -23.30 9.36
N GLU A 453 -8.21 -24.31 9.96
CA GLU A 453 -7.26 -24.24 11.05
C GLU A 453 -6.01 -23.43 10.68
N LEU A 454 -5.66 -23.35 9.39
CA LEU A 454 -4.56 -22.52 8.91
C LEU A 454 -4.84 -21.03 9.14
N GLU A 455 -6.06 -20.56 8.87
CA GLU A 455 -6.45 -19.17 9.13
C GLU A 455 -6.43 -18.88 10.64
N THR A 456 -6.82 -19.87 11.44
CA THR A 456 -6.87 -19.74 12.91
C THR A 456 -5.47 -19.49 13.50
N LEU A 457 -4.39 -20.02 12.90
CA LEU A 457 -3.01 -19.74 13.34
C LEU A 457 -2.64 -18.26 13.23
N SER A 458 -3.05 -17.60 12.14
CA SER A 458 -2.84 -16.17 11.98
C SER A 458 -3.72 -15.37 12.93
N ASP A 459 -5.01 -15.71 13.00
CA ASP A 459 -5.97 -14.99 13.84
C ASP A 459 -5.63 -15.07 15.35
N MET A 460 -5.01 -16.16 15.81
CA MET A 460 -4.67 -16.33 17.23
C MET A 460 -3.38 -15.65 17.66
N THR A 461 -2.47 -15.39 16.72
CA THR A 461 -1.16 -14.79 16.99
C THR A 461 -1.14 -13.29 16.71
N VAL A 462 -2.02 -12.85 15.82
CA VAL A 462 -2.32 -11.44 15.60
C VAL A 462 -3.61 -11.14 16.36
N GLY A 463 -3.52 -10.80 17.65
CA GLY A 463 -4.69 -10.61 18.52
C GLY A 463 -5.79 -9.76 17.87
N GLU A 464 -7.01 -10.30 17.75
CA GLU A 464 -8.27 -9.71 17.20
C GLU A 464 -8.18 -8.83 15.93
N GLN A 465 -7.03 -8.77 15.25
CA GLN A 465 -6.83 -7.89 14.10
C GLN A 465 -6.40 -8.72 12.87
N SER A 466 -7.38 -8.97 11.99
CA SER A 466 -7.25 -9.49 10.61
C SER A 466 -6.96 -11.00 10.51
N LEU A 467 -7.74 -11.87 9.84
CA LEU A 467 -8.73 -11.71 8.75
C LEU A 467 -9.45 -13.05 8.49
N GLN A 468 -10.78 -13.08 8.63
CA GLN A 468 -11.63 -14.21 8.23
C GLN A 468 -11.97 -14.15 6.73
N CYS A 469 -11.60 -15.19 5.97
CA CYS A 469 -12.07 -15.39 4.59
C CYS A 469 -13.28 -16.34 4.62
N ARG A 470 -14.50 -15.81 4.48
CA ARG A 470 -15.67 -16.65 4.12
C ARG A 470 -16.27 -16.23 2.78
N SER A 471 -16.35 -17.23 1.92
CA SER A 471 -17.07 -17.27 0.65
C SER A 471 -18.56 -16.95 0.81
N ARG A 472 -19.07 -15.99 0.04
CA ARG A 472 -20.50 -15.90 -0.32
C ARG A 472 -20.66 -15.44 -1.78
N GLY A 473 -21.26 -16.34 -2.58
CA GLY A 473 -22.09 -16.02 -3.75
C GLY A 473 -21.41 -15.45 -4.98
N MET A 474 -20.77 -16.30 -5.80
CA MET A 474 -20.58 -15.99 -7.22
C MET A 474 -21.89 -16.27 -7.96
N ASP A 475 -22.61 -15.20 -8.32
CA ASP A 475 -23.52 -15.27 -9.46
C ASP A 475 -22.75 -15.04 -10.78
N LYS A 476 -23.29 -15.67 -11.81
CA LYS A 476 -22.64 -16.01 -13.08
C LYS A 476 -22.12 -14.81 -13.90
N GLN A 477 -21.11 -15.12 -14.73
CA GLN A 477 -20.42 -14.30 -15.74
C GLN A 477 -19.36 -13.34 -15.22
N TYR A 478 -18.15 -13.84 -14.96
CA TYR A 478 -16.85 -13.26 -15.36
C TYR A 478 -15.75 -14.27 -14.98
N SER A 479 -15.35 -15.10 -15.94
CA SER A 479 -14.42 -16.21 -15.74
C SER A 479 -13.04 -15.84 -16.28
N THR A 480 -12.16 -15.27 -15.44
CA THR A 480 -10.68 -15.44 -15.39
C THR A 480 -10.06 -14.28 -14.58
N CYS A 481 -9.26 -14.62 -13.55
CA CYS A 481 -8.66 -13.74 -12.53
C CYS A 481 -9.64 -13.21 -11.47
N GLY A 482 -9.98 -14.08 -10.51
CA GLY A 482 -10.79 -13.72 -9.34
C GLY A 482 -9.95 -13.02 -8.28
N GLN A 483 -10.29 -11.77 -8.00
CA GLN A 483 -9.78 -10.91 -6.92
C GLN A 483 -9.86 -11.61 -5.55
N TYR A 484 -8.70 -11.90 -4.95
CA TYR A 484 -8.61 -12.19 -3.52
C TYR A 484 -8.10 -10.92 -2.81
N ARG A 485 -9.03 -10.21 -2.17
CA ARG A 485 -8.79 -9.09 -1.26
C ARG A 485 -7.93 -9.58 -0.08
N ARG A 486 -6.74 -9.00 0.14
CA ARG A 486 -6.06 -9.10 1.43
C ARG A 486 -5.03 -7.99 1.64
N LYS A 487 -5.04 -7.49 2.88
CA LYS A 487 -3.92 -6.79 3.52
C LYS A 487 -2.64 -7.61 3.32
N ARG A 488 -1.54 -6.89 3.15
CA ARG A 488 -0.18 -7.36 2.84
C ARG A 488 0.03 -7.80 1.39
N HIS A 489 0.85 -7.00 0.73
CA HIS A 489 1.55 -7.22 -0.53
C HIS A 489 1.22 -8.54 -1.24
N VAL A 490 0.23 -8.49 -2.13
CA VAL A 490 0.06 -9.54 -3.14
C VAL A 490 0.88 -9.16 -4.36
N LEU A 491 1.83 -10.03 -4.67
CA LEU A 491 2.56 -10.04 -5.92
C LEU A 491 1.62 -10.50 -7.05
N CYS A 492 1.01 -9.55 -7.74
CA CYS A 492 0.21 -9.80 -8.94
C CYS A 492 1.08 -9.59 -10.19
N TYR A 493 1.51 -10.69 -10.83
CA TYR A 493 2.01 -10.60 -12.21
C TYR A 493 0.88 -10.70 -13.22
N HIS A 494 0.90 -9.77 -14.17
CA HIS A 494 0.04 -9.71 -15.35
C HIS A 494 0.54 -10.74 -16.38
N LEU A 495 -0.24 -11.79 -16.65
CA LEU A 495 -0.03 -12.65 -17.82
C LEU A 495 -1.13 -12.32 -18.84
N ASP A 496 -0.69 -11.59 -19.86
CA ASP A 496 -1.46 -11.03 -20.97
C ASP A 496 -2.32 -12.11 -21.67
N SER A 497 -3.65 -12.02 -21.55
CA SER A 497 -4.57 -12.91 -22.25
C SER A 497 -5.07 -12.24 -23.55
N LYS A 498 -4.45 -12.57 -24.68
CA LYS A 498 -5.07 -12.39 -26.01
C LYS A 498 -5.54 -13.73 -26.56
N LYS A 499 -6.87 -13.91 -26.59
CA LYS A 499 -7.57 -14.59 -27.68
C LYS A 499 -8.86 -13.84 -27.99
N ALA A 500 -8.74 -12.79 -28.80
CA ALA A 500 -9.75 -12.53 -29.80
C ALA A 500 -9.63 -13.64 -30.86
N ARG A 501 -10.75 -14.27 -31.23
CA ARG A 501 -10.88 -14.92 -32.54
C ARG A 501 -12.03 -14.27 -33.29
N ASN A 502 -11.67 -13.85 -34.50
CA ASN A 502 -12.46 -13.72 -35.72
C ASN A 502 -13.25 -12.43 -35.93
N HIS A 503 -12.61 -11.45 -36.60
CA HIS A 503 -12.99 -11.11 -37.98
C HIS A 503 -11.79 -10.55 -38.78
N SER A 504 -11.44 -11.27 -39.85
CA SER A 504 -10.96 -10.83 -41.17
C SER A 504 -10.04 -9.60 -41.35
N SER A 505 -8.80 -9.90 -41.77
CA SER A 505 -8.12 -9.39 -42.98
C SER A 505 -6.74 -8.70 -42.83
N ARG A 506 -5.78 -9.29 -43.57
CA ARG A 506 -4.58 -8.73 -44.21
C ARG A 506 -3.41 -8.14 -43.38
N SER A 507 -2.36 -8.98 -43.33
CA SER A 507 -0.96 -8.68 -43.75
C SER A 507 -0.14 -7.62 -42.98
N LYS A 508 0.87 -8.08 -42.23
CA LYS A 508 2.31 -7.91 -42.56
C LYS A 508 3.22 -8.52 -41.47
N ARG A 509 4.12 -9.41 -41.90
CA ARG A 509 5.27 -9.93 -41.14
C ARG A 509 6.21 -8.79 -40.69
N LYS A 510 6.80 -8.87 -39.48
CA LYS A 510 8.20 -8.47 -39.23
C LYS A 510 8.76 -9.10 -37.94
N LYS A 511 10.07 -9.35 -37.98
CA LYS A 511 10.90 -10.32 -37.25
C LYS A 511 11.14 -9.97 -35.76
N LEU A 512 11.25 -11.01 -34.92
CA LEU A 512 11.88 -10.96 -33.59
C LEU A 512 13.40 -10.72 -33.73
N HIS A 513 13.94 -9.80 -32.92
CA HIS A 513 15.38 -9.71 -32.65
C HIS A 513 15.64 -10.16 -31.20
N HIS A 514 16.54 -11.13 -31.04
CA HIS A 514 17.12 -11.54 -29.77
C HIS A 514 18.05 -10.46 -29.22
N LEU A 515 17.93 -10.10 -27.94
CA LEU A 515 18.92 -9.29 -27.22
C LEU A 515 19.68 -10.18 -26.23
N ARG A 516 21.00 -10.28 -26.46
CA ARG A 516 22.01 -10.84 -25.56
C ARG A 516 22.39 -9.78 -24.52
N PHE A 517 22.60 -10.21 -23.28
CA PHE A 517 23.26 -9.41 -22.23
C PHE A 517 24.78 -9.33 -22.50
N PRO A 518 25.44 -8.17 -22.30
CA PRO A 518 26.88 -8.12 -22.12
C PRO A 518 27.23 -8.18 -20.63
N GLY A 519 28.14 -9.08 -20.28
CA GLY A 519 28.79 -9.10 -18.98
C GLY A 519 30.01 -8.19 -18.95
N ARG A 520 30.16 -7.45 -17.86
CA ARG A 520 31.28 -7.51 -16.90
C ARG A 520 30.97 -6.59 -15.75
#